data_AF-A0A2E9UKF8-F1
#
_entry.id   AF-A0A2E9UKF8-F1
#
_cell.length_a   1.000
_cell.length_b   1.000
_cell.length_c   1.000
_cell.angle_alpha   90.00
_cell.angle_beta   90.00
_cell.angle_gamma   90.00
#
_symmetry.space_group_name_H-M   'P 1'
#
loop_
_entity.id
_entity.type
_entity.pdbx_description
1 polymer ?
#
loop_
_entity_poly.entity_id
_entity_poly.type
_entity_poly.pdbx_seq_one_letter_code
_entity_poly.pdbx_strand_id
1 'polypeptide(L)'
;MPVVNITLIKGYSADARRRLSTHMTNLVSQFLGAVSEGTVVMVSELDQASYMRGHENKNPLAPPPPAAGLVQDYLAAMESRDLDTAQSLLADGFWMEFPGGVRMTGLDELIAWSAPRYRQIGKTFAGFSEAFAKDETIVVCHGTLHGEWPDGTAFEGVRFVDRFTIANGKITSQMVWNDLEAARPDL
;
A
#
# COMPACT_ATOMS: atom_id res chain seq x y z
N MET A 1 -13.76 27.08 9.75
CA MET A 1 -14.05 25.91 10.61
C MET A 1 -14.98 24.99 9.84
N PRO A 2 -14.42 24.09 9.02
CA PRO A 2 -15.24 23.18 8.22
C PRO A 2 -15.88 22.10 9.09
N VAL A 3 -17.11 21.73 8.75
CA VAL A 3 -17.87 20.67 9.40
C VAL A 3 -18.28 19.65 8.33
N VAL A 4 -17.90 18.40 8.53
CA VAL A 4 -18.25 17.28 7.65
C VAL A 4 -19.19 16.33 8.40
N ASN A 5 -20.37 16.12 7.85
CA ASN A 5 -21.33 15.13 8.35
C ASN A 5 -21.35 13.92 7.41
N ILE A 6 -21.06 12.75 7.96
CA ILE A 6 -21.09 11.47 7.26
C ILE A 6 -22.20 10.63 7.89
N THR A 7 -23.05 10.03 7.05
CA THR A 7 -24.06 9.07 7.50
C THR A 7 -23.73 7.70 6.94
N LEU A 8 -23.56 6.72 7.82
CA LEU A 8 -23.27 5.33 7.47
C LEU A 8 -24.39 4.42 8.00
N ILE A 9 -24.57 3.26 7.38
CA ILE A 9 -25.36 2.18 7.99
C ILE A 9 -24.48 1.49 9.03
N LYS A 10 -25.04 1.12 10.21
CA LYS A 10 -24.33 0.36 11.24
C LYS A 10 -23.73 -0.93 10.66
N GLY A 11 -22.49 -1.23 11.05
CA GLY A 11 -21.79 -2.47 10.67
C GLY A 11 -20.29 -2.28 10.44
N TYR A 12 -19.83 -1.05 10.23
CA TYR A 12 -18.41 -0.73 10.14
C TYR A 12 -17.72 -0.76 11.51
N SER A 13 -16.49 -1.30 11.55
CA SER A 13 -15.71 -1.33 12.79
C SER A 13 -15.35 0.08 13.28
N ALA A 14 -15.08 0.21 14.58
CA ALA A 14 -14.62 1.46 15.16
C ALA A 14 -13.32 1.97 14.50
N ASP A 15 -12.41 1.06 14.15
CA ASP A 15 -11.18 1.40 13.42
C ASP A 15 -11.47 1.98 12.03
N ALA A 16 -12.37 1.36 11.25
CA ALA A 16 -12.72 1.86 9.92
C ALA A 16 -13.31 3.28 9.97
N ARG A 17 -14.20 3.54 10.94
CA ARG A 17 -14.77 4.87 11.16
C ARG A 17 -13.70 5.88 11.58
N ARG A 18 -12.77 5.50 12.46
CA ARG A 18 -11.65 6.34 12.87
C ARG A 18 -10.76 6.71 11.69
N ARG A 19 -10.36 5.73 10.86
CA ARG A 19 -9.55 5.96 9.65
C ARG A 19 -10.26 6.88 8.67
N LEU A 20 -11.56 6.64 8.41
CA LEU A 20 -12.37 7.52 7.56
C LEU A 20 -12.35 8.96 8.06
N SER A 21 -12.60 9.18 9.36
CA SER A 21 -12.55 10.51 9.95
C SER A 21 -11.17 11.16 9.82
N THR A 22 -10.09 10.42 10.05
CA THR A 22 -8.71 10.91 9.86
C THR A 22 -8.46 11.36 8.42
N HIS A 23 -8.85 10.55 7.42
CA HIS A 23 -8.68 10.92 6.01
C HIS A 23 -9.51 12.15 5.64
N MET A 24 -10.75 12.25 6.14
CA MET A 24 -11.59 13.42 5.89
C MET A 24 -11.02 14.69 6.52
N THR A 25 -10.50 14.62 7.74
CA THR A 25 -9.82 15.75 8.37
C THR A 25 -8.60 16.17 7.56
N ASN A 26 -7.74 15.22 7.16
CA ASN A 26 -6.55 15.51 6.36
C ASN A 26 -6.91 16.16 5.02
N LEU A 27 -7.90 15.61 4.31
CA LEU A 27 -8.38 16.14 3.04
C LEU A 27 -8.89 17.57 3.22
N VAL A 28 -9.78 17.80 4.17
CA VAL A 28 -10.38 19.12 4.42
C VAL A 28 -9.32 20.14 4.83
N SER A 29 -8.42 19.78 5.74
CA SER A 29 -7.33 20.65 6.18
C SER A 29 -6.40 21.03 5.04
N GLN A 30 -5.94 20.06 4.24
CA GLN A 30 -5.01 20.34 3.15
C GLN A 30 -5.67 21.04 1.97
N PHE A 31 -6.91 20.67 1.64
CA PHE A 31 -7.61 21.22 0.47
C PHE A 31 -8.13 22.64 0.72
N LEU A 32 -8.66 22.91 1.92
CA LEU A 32 -9.22 24.23 2.26
C LEU A 32 -8.25 25.13 3.03
N GLY A 33 -7.04 24.64 3.37
CA GLY A 33 -6.12 25.34 4.26
C GLY A 33 -6.66 25.50 5.69
N ALA A 34 -7.55 24.61 6.12
CA ALA A 34 -8.14 24.66 7.45
C ALA A 34 -7.21 24.06 8.51
N VAL A 35 -7.15 24.68 9.69
CA VAL A 35 -6.48 24.08 10.85
C VAL A 35 -7.21 22.81 11.30
N SER A 36 -6.44 21.78 11.66
CA SER A 36 -6.98 20.46 11.99
C SER A 36 -7.87 20.51 13.23
N GLU A 37 -7.49 21.32 14.22
CA GLU A 37 -8.19 21.53 15.50
C GLU A 37 -9.55 22.21 15.31
N GLY A 38 -9.73 22.94 14.21
CA GLY A 38 -10.98 23.61 13.84
C GLY A 38 -11.82 22.85 12.82
N THR A 39 -11.41 21.62 12.46
CA THR A 39 -12.10 20.75 11.50
C THR A 39 -12.87 19.69 12.25
N VAL A 40 -14.19 19.65 12.04
CA VAL A 40 -15.08 18.70 12.73
C VAL A 40 -15.56 17.65 11.73
N VAL A 41 -15.36 16.38 12.05
CA VAL A 41 -15.93 15.24 11.32
C VAL A 41 -16.85 14.47 12.24
N MET A 42 -18.12 14.33 11.84
CA MET A 42 -19.13 13.56 12.57
C MET A 42 -19.58 12.38 11.73
N VAL A 43 -19.61 11.19 12.35
CA VAL A 43 -20.14 9.98 11.73
C VAL A 43 -21.41 9.58 12.47
N SER A 44 -22.54 9.68 11.79
CA SER A 44 -23.85 9.21 12.26
C SER A 44 -24.11 7.82 11.72
N GLU A 45 -24.55 6.90 12.58
CA GLU A 45 -24.85 5.53 12.18
C GLU A 45 -26.36 5.27 12.21
N LEU A 46 -26.91 4.93 11.05
CA LEU A 46 -28.29 4.50 10.89
C LEU A 46 -28.42 3.02 11.25
N ASP A 47 -29.49 2.70 11.96
CA ASP A 47 -29.87 1.32 12.16
C ASP A 47 -30.17 0.64 10.82
N GLN A 48 -29.78 -0.63 10.67
CA GLN A 48 -29.96 -1.39 9.43
C GLN A 48 -31.45 -1.52 9.06
N ALA A 49 -32.33 -1.63 10.05
CA ALA A 49 -33.78 -1.69 9.82
C ALA A 49 -34.37 -0.36 9.34
N SER A 50 -33.61 0.74 9.48
CA SER A 50 -34.04 2.11 9.15
C SER A 50 -33.49 2.60 7.80
N TYR A 51 -32.81 1.75 7.02
CA TYR A 51 -32.31 2.09 5.69
C TYR A 51 -32.78 1.07 4.64
N MET A 52 -33.38 1.57 3.56
CA MET A 52 -33.76 0.77 2.40
C MET A 52 -33.26 1.39 1.10
N ARG A 53 -32.91 0.56 0.12
CA ARG A 53 -32.63 0.97 -1.25
C ARG A 53 -33.18 -0.06 -2.22
N GLY A 54 -34.09 0.37 -3.10
CA GLY A 54 -34.72 -0.53 -4.08
C GLY A 54 -35.63 -1.58 -3.44
N HIS A 55 -36.42 -1.19 -2.42
CA HIS A 55 -37.34 -2.06 -1.68
C HIS A 55 -36.69 -3.15 -0.80
N GLU A 56 -35.38 -3.07 -0.59
CA GLU A 56 -34.65 -3.99 0.27
C GLU A 56 -33.83 -3.23 1.31
N ASN A 57 -33.76 -3.79 2.52
CA ASN A 57 -32.78 -3.36 3.51
C ASN A 57 -31.38 -3.73 3.03
N LYS A 58 -30.41 -2.85 3.27
CA LYS A 58 -29.01 -3.08 2.86
C LYS A 58 -28.13 -3.12 4.09
N ASN A 59 -27.22 -4.10 4.09
CA ASN A 59 -26.19 -4.21 5.09
C ASN A 59 -24.84 -3.83 4.47
N PRO A 60 -24.04 -3.00 5.14
CA PRO A 60 -22.72 -2.69 4.65
C PRO A 60 -21.85 -3.95 4.66
N LEU A 61 -21.11 -4.17 3.56
CA LEU A 61 -20.00 -5.11 3.58
C LEU A 61 -18.87 -4.54 4.42
N ALA A 62 -18.06 -5.42 5.01
CA ALA A 62 -16.83 -5.00 5.66
C ALA A 62 -15.97 -4.21 4.66
N PRO A 63 -15.36 -3.09 5.08
CA PRO A 63 -14.47 -2.35 4.21
C PRO A 63 -13.24 -3.19 3.92
N PRO A 64 -12.58 -2.99 2.76
CA PRO A 64 -11.32 -3.68 2.49
C PRO A 64 -10.27 -3.31 3.57
N PRO A 65 -9.28 -4.20 3.79
CA PRO A 65 -8.13 -3.86 4.62
C PRO A 65 -7.42 -2.60 4.05
N PRO A 66 -6.68 -1.85 4.88
CA PRO A 66 -5.85 -0.76 4.40
C PRO A 66 -4.92 -1.24 3.28
N ALA A 67 -4.77 -0.44 2.22
CA ALA A 67 -3.94 -0.80 1.07
C ALA A 67 -2.46 -0.93 1.47
N ALA A 68 -2.00 -0.09 2.40
CA ALA A 68 -0.67 -0.18 2.98
C ALA A 68 -0.45 -1.50 3.72
N GLY A 69 -1.48 -2.02 4.40
CA GLY A 69 -1.42 -3.34 5.05
C GLY A 69 -1.24 -4.46 4.03
N LEU A 70 -1.99 -4.42 2.93
CA LEU A 70 -1.84 -5.39 1.83
C LEU A 70 -0.42 -5.39 1.25
N VAL A 71 0.18 -4.21 1.07
CA VAL A 71 1.56 -4.09 0.58
C VAL A 71 2.58 -4.58 1.61
N GLN A 72 2.36 -4.33 2.90
CA GLN A 72 3.19 -4.86 3.97
C GLN A 72 3.16 -6.39 3.99
N ASP A 73 1.98 -6.99 3.89
CA ASP A 73 1.81 -8.44 3.85
C ASP A 73 2.52 -9.06 2.63
N TYR A 74 2.39 -8.43 1.45
CA TYR A 74 3.09 -8.86 0.25
C TYR A 74 4.62 -8.78 0.40
N LEU A 75 5.14 -7.66 0.91
CA LEU A 75 6.58 -7.47 1.08
C LEU A 75 7.15 -8.42 2.14
N ALA A 76 6.41 -8.69 3.22
CA ALA A 76 6.80 -9.67 4.24
C ALA A 76 6.83 -11.09 3.68
N ALA A 77 5.83 -11.47 2.86
CA ALA A 77 5.80 -12.77 2.18
C ALA A 77 6.98 -12.92 1.19
N MET A 78 7.32 -11.86 0.45
CA MET A 78 8.49 -11.86 -0.44
C MET A 78 9.81 -12.00 0.33
N GLU A 79 9.96 -11.32 1.47
CA GLU A 79 11.16 -11.40 2.32
C GLU A 79 11.32 -12.79 2.95
N SER A 80 10.22 -13.43 3.37
CA SER A 80 10.22 -14.79 3.92
C SER A 80 10.27 -15.90 2.87
N ARG A 81 10.24 -15.55 1.57
CA ARG A 81 10.14 -16.46 0.43
C ARG A 81 8.85 -17.31 0.43
N ASP A 82 7.78 -16.82 1.03
CA ASP A 82 6.44 -17.39 0.93
C ASP A 82 5.75 -16.91 -0.37
N LEU A 83 6.11 -17.56 -1.48
CA LEU A 83 5.64 -17.17 -2.81
C LEU A 83 4.15 -17.45 -3.03
N ASP A 84 3.59 -18.46 -2.36
CA ASP A 84 2.17 -18.79 -2.46
C ASP A 84 1.33 -17.66 -1.85
N THR A 85 1.70 -17.19 -0.66
CA THR A 85 1.04 -16.03 -0.04
C THR A 85 1.25 -14.79 -0.90
N ALA A 86 2.48 -14.49 -1.33
CA ALA A 86 2.75 -13.30 -2.15
C ALA A 86 1.93 -13.30 -3.45
N GLN A 87 1.89 -14.43 -4.17
CA GLN A 87 1.13 -14.60 -5.41
C GLN A 87 -0.38 -14.44 -5.17
N SER A 88 -0.88 -14.91 -4.02
CA SER A 88 -2.29 -14.76 -3.65
C SER A 88 -2.73 -13.31 -3.49
N LEU A 89 -1.82 -12.36 -3.27
CA LEU A 89 -2.13 -10.93 -3.08
C LEU A 89 -2.12 -10.13 -4.39
N LEU A 90 -1.61 -10.72 -5.47
CA LEU A 90 -1.52 -10.10 -6.78
C LEU A 90 -2.83 -10.24 -7.56
N ALA A 91 -3.11 -9.27 -8.44
CA ALA A 91 -4.22 -9.33 -9.37
C ALA A 91 -3.86 -10.13 -10.63
N ASP A 92 -4.88 -10.60 -11.34
CA ASP A 92 -4.70 -11.07 -12.72
C ASP A 92 -4.12 -9.93 -13.59
N GLY A 93 -3.11 -10.25 -14.39
CA GLY A 93 -2.42 -9.26 -15.22
C GLY A 93 -1.51 -8.30 -14.44
N PHE A 94 -1.14 -8.65 -13.21
CA PHE A 94 -0.11 -7.93 -12.46
C PHE A 94 1.18 -7.78 -13.27
N TRP A 95 1.84 -6.64 -13.12
CA TRP A 95 3.14 -6.37 -13.70
C TRP A 95 4.02 -5.58 -12.73
N MET A 96 5.33 -5.68 -12.92
CA MET A 96 6.29 -4.92 -12.16
C MET A 96 7.36 -4.31 -13.06
N GLU A 97 7.93 -3.18 -12.63
CA GLU A 97 9.06 -2.53 -13.28
C GLU A 97 10.14 -2.19 -12.24
N PHE A 98 11.35 -2.66 -12.51
CA PHE A 98 12.54 -2.49 -11.66
C PHE A 98 13.53 -1.52 -12.30
N PRO A 99 14.55 -1.04 -11.55
CA PRO A 99 15.54 -0.09 -12.07
C PRO A 99 16.15 -0.52 -13.40
N GLY A 100 16.37 0.44 -14.29
CA GLY A 100 16.79 0.18 -15.66
C GLY A 100 15.64 -0.13 -16.63
N GLY A 101 14.38 0.00 -16.20
CA GLY A 101 13.20 -0.22 -17.04
C GLY A 101 12.90 -1.69 -17.29
N VAL A 102 13.38 -2.57 -16.41
CA VAL A 102 13.17 -4.02 -16.53
C VAL A 102 11.74 -4.35 -16.12
N ARG A 103 10.94 -4.84 -17.07
CA ARG A 103 9.55 -5.24 -16.83
C ARG A 103 9.41 -6.74 -16.68
N MET A 104 8.61 -7.15 -15.70
CA MET A 104 8.30 -8.53 -15.38
C MET A 104 6.81 -8.68 -15.07
N THR A 105 6.26 -9.88 -15.26
CA THR A 105 4.84 -10.17 -15.03
C THR A 105 4.58 -11.26 -13.99
N GLY A 106 5.63 -11.87 -13.45
CA GLY A 106 5.53 -12.92 -12.45
C GLY A 106 6.66 -12.90 -11.42
N LEU A 107 6.42 -13.56 -10.29
CA LEU A 107 7.41 -13.65 -9.20
C LEU A 107 8.62 -14.52 -9.58
N ASP A 108 8.45 -15.53 -10.43
CA ASP A 108 9.55 -16.36 -10.91
C ASP A 108 10.57 -15.56 -11.75
N GLU A 109 10.08 -14.63 -12.58
CA GLU A 109 10.92 -13.72 -13.36
C GLU A 109 11.74 -12.80 -12.43
N LEU A 110 11.10 -12.30 -11.36
CA LEU A 110 11.77 -11.49 -10.34
C LEU A 110 12.87 -12.26 -9.61
N ILE A 111 12.62 -13.53 -9.24
CA ILE A 111 13.61 -14.38 -8.59
C ILE A 111 14.80 -14.62 -9.52
N ALA A 112 14.55 -14.98 -10.78
CA ALA A 112 15.60 -15.19 -11.77
C ALA A 112 16.41 -13.90 -12.03
N TRP A 113 15.74 -12.75 -12.11
CA TRP A 113 16.38 -11.46 -12.31
C TRP A 113 17.23 -11.02 -11.12
N SER A 114 16.78 -11.29 -9.89
CA SER A 114 17.47 -10.89 -8.66
C SER A 114 18.64 -11.78 -8.27
N ALA A 115 18.59 -13.08 -8.60
CA ALA A 115 19.60 -14.06 -8.23
C ALA A 115 21.06 -13.66 -8.55
N PRO A 116 21.41 -13.11 -9.74
CA PRO A 116 22.78 -12.69 -10.04
C PRO A 116 23.16 -11.33 -9.44
N ARG A 117 22.22 -10.58 -8.84
CA ARG A 117 22.42 -9.18 -8.42
C ARG A 117 22.88 -9.05 -6.97
N TYR A 118 22.40 -9.94 -6.10
CA TYR A 118 22.77 -10.01 -4.68
C TYR A 118 22.52 -11.42 -4.16
N ARG A 119 23.21 -11.77 -3.07
CA ARG A 119 23.00 -13.03 -2.36
C ARG A 119 21.83 -12.94 -1.38
N GLN A 120 21.73 -11.80 -0.70
CA GLN A 120 20.65 -11.47 0.22
C GLN A 120 20.31 -9.99 0.10
N ILE A 121 19.04 -9.66 0.24
CA ILE A 121 18.58 -8.28 0.38
C ILE A 121 17.47 -8.24 1.44
N GLY A 122 17.47 -7.18 2.24
CA GLY A 122 16.43 -6.88 3.22
C GLY A 122 16.02 -5.41 3.11
N LYS A 123 14.81 -5.09 3.58
CA LYS A 123 14.26 -3.73 3.57
C LYS A 123 14.04 -3.23 4.99
N THR A 124 14.55 -2.04 5.27
CA THR A 124 14.19 -1.27 6.47
C THR A 124 13.24 -0.17 6.06
N PHE A 125 11.96 -0.31 6.39
CA PHE A 125 10.93 0.66 6.01
C PHE A 125 10.95 1.90 6.91
N ALA A 126 11.03 3.08 6.30
CA ALA A 126 10.86 4.36 6.98
C ALA A 126 9.38 4.78 7.06
N GLY A 127 8.57 4.41 6.07
CA GLY A 127 7.14 4.71 6.09
C GLY A 127 6.39 4.27 4.85
N PHE A 128 5.06 4.29 4.99
CA PHE A 128 4.08 3.98 3.95
C PHE A 128 3.09 5.14 3.84
N SER A 129 2.76 5.51 2.61
CA SER A 129 1.79 6.56 2.29
C SER A 129 0.74 6.02 1.34
N GLU A 130 -0.53 6.31 1.61
CA GLU A 130 -1.65 5.99 0.73
C GLU A 130 -2.14 7.25 0.01
N ALA A 131 -2.41 7.14 -1.29
CA ALA A 131 -3.09 8.15 -2.07
C ALA A 131 -4.29 7.52 -2.79
N PHE A 132 -5.49 8.01 -2.48
CA PHE A 132 -6.72 7.54 -3.11
C PHE A 132 -6.88 8.18 -4.49
N ALA A 133 -6.93 7.35 -5.52
CA ALA A 133 -7.37 7.72 -6.85
C ALA A 133 -8.81 7.24 -7.07
N LYS A 134 -9.35 7.45 -8.28
CA LYS A 134 -10.77 7.21 -8.56
C LYS A 134 -11.21 5.78 -8.26
N ASP A 135 -10.52 4.81 -8.86
CA ASP A 135 -10.88 3.38 -8.82
C ASP A 135 -9.73 2.52 -8.24
N GLU A 136 -8.69 3.17 -7.71
CA GLU A 136 -7.48 2.53 -7.19
C GLU A 136 -6.89 3.31 -6.00
N THR A 137 -6.04 2.64 -5.22
CA THR A 137 -5.23 3.27 -4.18
C THR A 137 -3.76 3.09 -4.52
N ILE A 138 -3.00 4.18 -4.52
CA ILE A 138 -1.55 4.14 -4.68
C ILE A 138 -0.91 4.05 -3.31
N VAL A 139 -0.06 3.06 -3.11
CA VAL A 139 0.76 2.93 -1.90
C VAL A 139 2.20 3.19 -2.29
N VAL A 140 2.82 4.15 -1.61
CA VAL A 140 4.27 4.39 -1.73
C VAL A 140 4.91 3.99 -0.42
N CYS A 141 5.94 3.14 -0.50
CA CYS A 141 6.79 2.83 0.64
C CYS A 141 8.24 3.18 0.33
N HIS A 142 8.99 3.58 1.35
CA HIS A 142 10.37 4.02 1.20
C HIS A 142 11.19 3.67 2.44
N GLY A 143 12.51 3.71 2.28
CA GLY A 143 13.45 3.41 3.36
C GLY A 143 14.83 3.08 2.81
N THR A 144 15.51 2.13 3.45
CA THR A 144 16.84 1.67 3.05
C THR A 144 16.89 0.16 2.82
N LEU A 145 17.82 -0.27 1.98
CA LEU A 145 18.16 -1.65 1.72
C LEU A 145 19.48 -1.99 2.41
N HIS A 146 19.59 -3.25 2.81
CA HIS A 146 20.82 -3.86 3.32
C HIS A 146 20.93 -5.29 2.80
N GLY A 147 22.13 -5.87 2.78
CA GLY A 147 22.31 -7.22 2.26
C GLY A 147 23.75 -7.60 1.97
N GLU A 148 23.91 -8.62 1.14
CA GLU A 148 25.20 -9.12 0.67
C GLU A 148 25.21 -9.17 -0.87
N TRP A 149 26.29 -8.67 -1.46
CA TRP A 149 26.59 -8.85 -2.87
C TRP A 149 26.90 -10.32 -3.22
N PRO A 150 26.97 -10.70 -4.51
CA PRO A 150 27.26 -12.08 -4.90
C PRO A 150 28.64 -12.60 -4.43
N ASP A 151 29.60 -11.70 -4.19
CA ASP A 151 30.92 -12.01 -3.64
C ASP A 151 30.92 -12.16 -2.09
N GLY A 152 29.78 -11.91 -1.44
CA GLY A 152 29.61 -11.94 0.01
C GLY A 152 29.91 -10.62 0.71
N THR A 153 30.31 -9.57 -0.01
CA THR A 153 30.54 -8.24 0.57
C THR A 153 29.21 -7.63 1.03
N ALA A 154 29.16 -7.16 2.28
CA ALA A 154 27.95 -6.55 2.82
C ALA A 154 27.72 -5.12 2.28
N PHE A 155 26.45 -4.72 2.17
CA PHE A 155 26.05 -3.34 1.90
C PHE A 155 24.87 -2.93 2.79
N GLU A 156 24.75 -1.63 3.03
CA GLU A 156 23.66 -1.04 3.81
C GLU A 156 23.39 0.41 3.40
N GLY A 157 22.26 0.97 3.86
CA GLY A 157 21.95 2.38 3.68
C GLY A 157 21.51 2.78 2.26
N VAL A 158 21.31 1.81 1.37
CA VAL A 158 20.90 2.07 -0.02
C VAL A 158 19.44 2.52 -0.05
N ARG A 159 19.15 3.72 -0.54
CA ARG A 159 17.77 4.24 -0.55
C ARG A 159 16.91 3.48 -1.55
N PHE A 160 15.63 3.32 -1.20
CA PHE A 160 14.61 2.83 -2.14
C PHE A 160 13.28 3.57 -1.97
N VAL A 161 12.49 3.54 -3.04
CA VAL A 161 11.08 3.86 -3.08
C VAL A 161 10.39 2.82 -3.95
N ASP A 162 9.34 2.20 -3.43
CA ASP A 162 8.45 1.34 -4.21
C ASP A 162 7.07 2.00 -4.29
N ARG A 163 6.48 1.98 -5.48
CA ARG A 163 5.10 2.41 -5.74
C ARG A 163 4.26 1.20 -6.13
N PHE A 164 3.19 0.97 -5.40
CA PHE A 164 2.20 -0.06 -5.67
C PHE A 164 0.88 0.58 -6.11
N THR A 165 0.19 -0.08 -7.02
CA THR A 165 -1.19 0.24 -7.38
C THR A 165 -2.09 -0.88 -6.87
N ILE A 166 -3.15 -0.54 -6.15
CA ILE A 166 -4.09 -1.49 -5.56
C ILE A 166 -5.48 -1.22 -6.13
N ALA A 167 -6.12 -2.25 -6.67
CA ALA A 167 -7.50 -2.22 -7.11
C ALA A 167 -8.21 -3.49 -6.69
N ASN A 168 -9.49 -3.39 -6.28
CA ASN A 168 -10.31 -4.53 -5.86
C ASN A 168 -9.64 -5.45 -4.81
N GLY A 169 -8.86 -4.86 -3.89
CA GLY A 169 -8.16 -5.59 -2.82
C GLY A 169 -6.96 -6.42 -3.30
N LYS A 170 -6.45 -6.18 -4.50
CA LYS A 170 -5.28 -6.85 -5.08
C LYS A 170 -4.24 -5.84 -5.55
N ILE A 171 -2.97 -6.24 -5.54
CA ILE A 171 -1.88 -5.46 -6.12
C ILE A 171 -1.90 -5.66 -7.64
N THR A 172 -2.09 -4.58 -8.39
CA THR A 172 -2.12 -4.62 -9.87
C THR A 172 -0.78 -4.24 -10.48
N SER A 173 0.06 -3.48 -9.77
CA SER A 173 1.41 -3.19 -10.24
C SER A 173 2.37 -2.79 -9.12
N GLN A 174 3.66 -3.01 -9.38
CA GLN A 174 4.78 -2.54 -8.55
C GLN A 174 5.83 -1.83 -9.40
N MET A 175 6.25 -0.64 -9.01
CA MET A 175 7.39 0.05 -9.61
C MET A 175 8.44 0.31 -8.53
N VAL A 176 9.71 0.02 -8.84
CA VAL A 176 10.81 0.10 -7.88
C VAL A 176 11.87 1.07 -8.38
N TRP A 177 12.20 2.04 -7.53
CA TRP A 177 13.37 2.90 -7.66
C TRP A 177 14.30 2.64 -6.49
N ASN A 178 15.58 2.41 -6.75
CA ASN A 178 16.58 2.31 -5.71
C ASN A 178 17.96 2.68 -6.24
N ASP A 179 18.86 3.00 -5.30
CA ASP A 179 20.24 3.37 -5.59
C ASP A 179 21.17 2.15 -5.59
N LEU A 180 20.65 0.92 -5.72
CA LEU A 180 21.43 -0.31 -5.50
C LEU A 180 22.62 -0.43 -6.46
N GLU A 181 22.42 -0.15 -7.75
CA GLU A 181 23.53 -0.17 -8.71
C GLU A 181 24.58 0.92 -8.43
N ALA A 182 24.18 2.07 -7.88
CA ALA A 182 25.12 3.13 -7.51
C ALA A 182 25.92 2.79 -6.24
N ALA A 183 25.44 1.86 -5.42
CA ALA A 183 26.12 1.37 -4.23
C ALA A 183 27.02 0.16 -4.50
N ARG A 184 27.03 -0.34 -5.75
CA ARG A 184 27.83 -1.50 -6.13
C ARG A 184 29.32 -1.12 -6.10
N PRO A 185 30.20 -1.93 -5.51
CA PRO A 185 31.63 -1.70 -5.57
C PRO A 185 32.09 -1.62 -7.02
N ASP A 186 32.98 -0.68 -7.34
CA ASP A 186 33.68 -0.68 -8.62
C ASP A 186 34.47 -1.99 -8.72
N LEU A 187 34.20 -2.78 -9.77
CA LEU A 187 34.97 -3.97 -10.13
C LEU A 187 36.30 -3.59 -10.77
#